data_AF-F3ZFJ5-F1
#
_entry.id   AF-F3ZFJ5-F1
#
_cell.length_a   1.000
_cell.length_b   1.000
_cell.length_c   1.000
_cell.angle_alpha   90.00
_cell.angle_beta   90.00
_cell.angle_gamma   90.00
#
_symmetry.space_group_name_H-M   'P 1'
#
loop_
_entity.id
_entity.type
_entity.pdbx_description
1 polymer ?
#
loop_
_entity_poly.entity_id
_entity_poly.type
_entity_poly.pdbx_seq_one_letter_code
_entity_poly.pdbx_strand_id
1 'polypeptide(L)'
;MVALAGALLLVRIWRGPSMLDRAVALDVVAALITAGIGVKAAWDRDPFYIPVMLVLAFLGFTGSVGIARFIAVRDRPRPAPPKGDRR
;
A
#
# COMPACT_ATOMS: atom_id res chain seq x y z
N MET A 1 11.76 12.61 -16.13
CA MET A 1 10.53 12.79 -15.33
C MET A 1 10.27 11.65 -14.36
N VAL A 2 10.25 10.39 -14.81
CA VAL A 2 9.99 9.20 -13.95
C VAL A 2 11.02 9.02 -12.83
N ALA A 3 12.31 9.24 -13.10
CA ALA A 3 13.37 9.16 -12.09
C ALA A 3 13.22 10.22 -10.97
N LEU A 4 12.71 11.41 -11.32
CA LEU A 4 12.48 12.51 -10.37
C LEU A 4 11.30 12.21 -9.44
N ALA A 5 10.24 11.61 -9.99
CA ALA A 5 9.12 11.11 -9.21
C ALA A 5 9.53 9.94 -8.29
N GLY A 6 10.36 9.01 -8.77
CA GLY A 6 10.91 7.91 -7.97
C GLY A 6 11.80 8.39 -6.81
N ALA A 7 12.62 9.42 -7.04
CA ALA A 7 13.48 10.01 -6.03
C ALA A 7 12.70 10.72 -4.90
N LEU A 8 11.68 11.53 -5.26
CA LEU A 8 10.82 12.20 -4.28
C LEU A 8 10.04 11.22 -3.37
N LEU A 9 9.76 10.05 -3.91
CA LEU A 9 8.92 9.03 -3.28
C LEU A 9 9.75 8.08 -2.39
N LEU A 10 11.01 7.80 -2.76
CA LEU A 10 12.01 7.20 -1.86
C LEU A 10 12.25 8.07 -0.60
N VAL A 11 12.27 9.40 -0.76
CA VAL A 11 12.41 10.34 0.36
C VAL A 11 11.18 10.30 1.30
N ARG A 12 9.99 10.00 0.77
CA ARG A 12 8.74 9.87 1.54
C ARG A 12 8.71 8.57 2.35
N ILE A 13 9.15 7.46 1.75
CA ILE A 13 9.19 6.11 2.35
C ILE A 13 10.13 6.03 3.56
N TRP A 14 11.22 6.79 3.54
CA TRP A 14 12.26 6.69 4.57
C TRP A 14 11.86 7.26 5.94
N ARG A 15 10.63 7.79 6.09
CA ARG A 15 10.26 8.62 7.24
C ARG A 15 9.23 8.03 8.21
N GLY A 16 8.67 6.85 7.99
CA GLY A 16 7.63 6.35 8.90
C GLY A 16 7.99 5.10 9.74
N PRO A 17 7.78 5.18 11.07
CA PRO A 17 8.08 4.10 12.01
C PRO A 17 6.92 3.11 12.28
N SER A 18 5.75 3.26 11.63
CA SER A 18 4.54 2.45 11.93
C SER A 18 4.37 1.25 10.98
N MET A 19 3.69 0.18 11.43
CA MET A 19 3.32 -0.97 10.56
C MET A 19 2.50 -0.54 9.34
N LEU A 20 1.69 0.51 9.50
CA LEU A 20 0.88 1.08 8.43
C LEU A 20 1.76 1.81 7.41
N ASP A 21 2.82 2.50 7.86
CA ASP A 21 3.77 3.14 6.96
C ASP A 21 4.56 2.13 6.11
N ARG A 22 4.93 0.98 6.70
CA ARG A 22 5.55 -0.13 5.96
C ARG A 22 4.62 -0.72 4.89
N ALA A 23 3.33 -0.82 5.17
CA ALA A 23 2.32 -1.29 4.20
C ALA A 23 2.19 -0.32 3.02
N VAL A 24 2.12 0.97 3.32
CA VAL A 24 2.06 2.04 2.32
C VAL A 24 3.35 2.08 1.50
N ALA A 25 4.52 1.91 2.12
CA ALA A 25 5.79 1.84 1.41
C ALA A 25 5.84 0.69 0.39
N LEU A 26 5.28 -0.48 0.73
CA LEU A 26 5.18 -1.63 -0.18
C LEU A 26 4.27 -1.35 -1.39
N ASP A 27 3.10 -0.75 -1.15
CA ASP A 27 2.16 -0.37 -2.22
C ASP A 27 2.80 0.65 -3.18
N VAL A 28 3.51 1.61 -2.61
CA VAL A 28 4.22 2.64 -3.35
C VAL A 28 5.38 2.06 -4.19
N VAL A 29 6.10 1.05 -3.69
CA VAL A 29 7.11 0.31 -4.49
C VAL A 29 6.45 -0.44 -5.66
N ALA A 30 5.31 -1.09 -5.44
CA ALA A 30 4.56 -1.76 -6.51
C ALA A 30 4.07 -0.76 -7.58
N ALA A 31 3.63 0.44 -7.17
CA ALA A 31 3.26 1.51 -8.08
C ALA A 31 4.45 1.99 -8.94
N LEU A 32 5.66 2.08 -8.36
CA LEU A 32 6.87 2.43 -9.11
C LEU A 32 7.26 1.37 -10.14
N ILE A 33 7.19 0.09 -9.77
CA ILE A 33 7.46 -1.03 -10.69
C ILE A 33 6.46 -0.96 -11.86
N THR A 34 5.17 -0.76 -11.54
CA THR A 34 4.09 -0.62 -12.52
C THR A 34 4.34 0.56 -13.46
N ALA A 35 4.77 1.72 -12.94
CA ALA A 35 5.10 2.89 -13.74
C ALA A 35 6.32 2.65 -14.67
N GLY A 36 7.36 1.97 -14.18
CA GLY A 36 8.52 1.59 -14.99
C GLY A 36 8.16 0.64 -16.12
N ILE A 37 7.34 -0.36 -15.84
CA ILE A 37 6.79 -1.29 -16.84
C ILE A 37 5.92 -0.53 -17.85
N GLY A 38 5.08 0.40 -17.40
CA GLY A 38 4.24 1.21 -18.27
C GLY A 38 5.02 2.09 -19.24
N VAL A 39 6.13 2.67 -18.80
CA VAL A 39 7.04 3.43 -19.67
C VAL A 39 7.67 2.51 -20.72
N LYS A 40 8.12 1.32 -20.31
CA LYS A 40 8.67 0.33 -21.23
C LYS A 40 7.62 -0.15 -22.25
N ALA A 41 6.40 -0.40 -21.80
CA ALA A 41 5.28 -0.80 -22.65
C ALA A 41 4.90 0.30 -23.66
N ALA A 42 4.91 1.57 -23.23
CA ALA A 42 4.65 2.71 -24.11
C ALA A 42 5.76 2.91 -25.15
N TRP A 43 7.01 2.62 -24.79
CA TRP A 43 8.16 2.68 -25.68
C TRP A 43 8.13 1.55 -26.72
N ASP A 44 7.92 0.31 -26.26
CA ASP A 44 7.90 -0.89 -27.11
C ASP A 44 6.57 -0.99 -27.91
N ARG A 45 5.57 -0.17 -27.57
CA ARG A 45 4.18 -0.21 -28.11
C ARG A 45 3.52 -1.59 -28.02
N ASP A 46 4.02 -2.42 -27.11
CA ASP A 46 3.56 -3.79 -26.90
C ASP A 46 2.61 -3.84 -25.69
N PRO A 47 1.31 -4.15 -25.90
CA PRO A 47 0.34 -4.26 -24.81
C PRO A 47 0.53 -5.50 -23.93
N PHE A 48 1.49 -6.39 -24.22
CA PHE A 48 1.80 -7.58 -23.42
C PHE A 48 2.05 -7.29 -21.93
N TYR A 49 2.49 -6.07 -21.61
CA TYR A 49 2.80 -5.67 -20.23
C TYR A 49 1.58 -5.17 -19.42
N ILE A 50 0.45 -4.88 -20.07
CA ILE A 50 -0.77 -4.38 -19.40
C ILE A 50 -1.31 -5.35 -18.34
N PRO A 51 -1.40 -6.68 -18.59
CA PRO A 51 -1.85 -7.63 -17.59
C PRO A 51 -0.94 -7.68 -16.35
N VAL A 52 0.38 -7.53 -16.53
CA VAL A 52 1.35 -7.52 -15.41
C VAL A 52 1.12 -6.29 -14.54
N MET A 53 0.94 -5.13 -15.16
CA MET A 53 0.60 -3.88 -14.46
C MET A 53 -0.71 -3.99 -13.68
N LEU A 54 -1.71 -4.67 -14.26
CA LEU A 54 -2.99 -4.91 -13.62
C LEU A 54 -2.85 -5.77 -12.35
N VAL A 55 -2.10 -6.87 -12.43
CA VAL A 55 -1.84 -7.74 -11.28
C VAL A 55 -1.10 -6.99 -10.17
N LEU A 56 -0.10 -6.17 -10.52
CA LEU A 56 0.64 -5.37 -9.55
C LEU A 56 -0.25 -4.32 -8.86
N ALA A 57 -1.16 -3.69 -9.60
CA ALA A 57 -2.14 -2.75 -9.04
C ALA A 57 -3.09 -3.45 -8.05
N PHE A 58 -3.60 -4.64 -8.40
CA PHE A 58 -4.44 -5.42 -7.50
C PHE A 58 -3.69 -5.89 -6.26
N LEU A 59 -2.43 -6.29 -6.40
CA LEU A 59 -1.58 -6.73 -5.29
C LEU A 59 -1.34 -5.58 -4.29
N GLY A 60 -0.99 -4.40 -4.79
CA GLY A 60 -0.80 -3.21 -3.95
C GLY A 60 -2.07 -2.80 -3.19
N PHE A 61 -3.19 -2.70 -3.92
CA PHE A 61 -4.49 -2.38 -3.34
C PHE A 61 -4.93 -3.39 -2.27
N THR A 62 -4.87 -4.68 -2.59
CA THR A 62 -5.32 -5.75 -1.68
C THR A 62 -4.42 -5.84 -0.44
N GLY A 63 -3.11 -5.64 -0.61
CA GLY A 63 -2.15 -5.60 0.50
C GLY A 63 -2.45 -4.46 1.48
N SER A 64 -2.71 -3.26 0.97
CA SER A 64 -3.05 -2.09 1.79
C SER A 64 -4.37 -2.28 2.56
N VAL A 65 -5.43 -2.74 1.88
CA VAL A 65 -6.75 -3.02 2.50
C VAL A 65 -6.65 -4.13 3.55
N GLY A 66 -5.90 -5.19 3.29
CA GLY A 66 -5.69 -6.29 4.24
C GLY A 66 -5.06 -5.82 5.55
N ILE A 67 -4.05 -4.96 5.46
CA ILE A 67 -3.35 -4.42 6.65
C ILE A 67 -4.25 -3.43 7.40
N ALA A 68 -4.95 -2.54 6.70
CA ALA A 68 -5.92 -1.63 7.32
C ALA A 68 -7.00 -2.40 8.09
N ARG A 69 -7.54 -3.48 7.51
CA ARG A 69 -8.56 -4.32 8.15
C ARG A 69 -8.00 -5.06 9.37
N PHE A 70 -6.78 -5.59 9.28
CA PHE A 70 -6.15 -6.29 10.41
C PHE A 70 -5.94 -5.37 11.62
N ILE A 71 -5.52 -4.12 11.40
CA ILE A 71 -5.36 -3.12 12.45
C ILE A 71 -6.73 -2.76 13.07
N ALA A 72 -7.73 -2.46 12.23
CA ALA A 72 -9.07 -2.11 12.71
C ALA A 72 -9.74 -3.22 13.54
N VAL A 73 -9.41 -4.49 13.28
CA VAL A 73 -9.89 -5.63 14.10
C VAL A 73 -9.19 -5.69 15.45
N ARG A 74 -7.88 -5.37 15.53
CA ARG A 74 -7.12 -5.36 16.79
C ARG A 74 -7.51 -4.21 17.71
N ASP A 75 -7.93 -3.07 17.16
CA ASP A 75 -8.26 -1.86 17.93
C ASP A 75 -9.71 -1.86 18.48
N ARG A 76 -10.46 -2.98 18.40
CA ARG A 76 -11.80 -3.04 18.97
C ARG A 76 -11.75 -2.87 20.51
N PRO A 77 -12.40 -1.83 21.07
CA PRO A 77 -12.42 -1.62 22.52
C PRO A 77 -13.05 -2.82 23.22
N ARG A 78 -12.37 -3.35 24.23
CA ARG A 78 -12.93 -4.42 25.05
C ARG A 78 -14.18 -3.87 25.75
N PRO A 79 -15.34 -4.56 25.68
CA PRO A 79 -16.56 -4.07 26.32
C PRO A 79 -16.28 -3.82 27.81
N ALA A 80 -16.61 -2.61 28.26
CA ALA A 80 -16.38 -2.19 29.63
C ALA A 80 -17.11 -3.15 30.59
N PRO A 81 -16.49 -3.55 31.71
CA PRO A 81 -17.13 -4.44 32.67
C PRO A 81 -18.43 -3.79 33.19
N PRO A 82 -19.51 -4.59 33.37
CA PRO A 82 -20.77 -4.07 33.85
C PRO A 82 -20.56 -3.40 35.20
N LYS A 83 -21.01 -2.14 35.34
CA LYS A 83 -21.02 -1.45 36.62
C LYS A 83 -21.92 -2.25 37.56
N GLY A 84 -21.30 -2.98 38.48
CA GLY A 84 -22.00 -3.65 39.56
C GLY A 84 -22.84 -2.62 40.31
N ASP A 85 -24.15 -2.78 40.26
CA ASP A 85 -25.10 -2.00 41.03
C ASP A 85 -24.80 -2.28 42.50
N ARG A 86 -24.11 -1.35 43.16
CA ARG A 86 -23.93 -1.36 44.61
C ARG A 86 -25.25 -0.84 45.20
N ARG A 87 -26.18 -1.75 45.44
CA ARG A 87 -27.35 -1.53 46.29
C ARG A 87 -27.37 -2.55 47.40
#